data_AF-A0A4U5M6H7-F1
#
_entry.id   AF-A0A4U5M6H7-F1
#
_cell.length_a   1.000
_cell.length_b   1.000
_cell.length_c   1.000
_cell.angle_alpha   90.00
_cell.angle_beta   90.00
_cell.angle_gamma   90.00
#
_symmetry.space_group_name_H-M   'P 1'
#
loop_
_entity.id
_entity.type
_entity.pdbx_description
1 polymer ?
#
loop_
_entity_poly.entity_id
_entity_poly.type
_entity_poly.pdbx_seq_one_letter_code
_entity_poly.pdbx_strand_id
1 'polypeptide(L)'
;MSGYTGFPSSAANYPEPPSGNAELQKRLDDLNNVDTKIAEVIKCAQTCISELAKDKQISRTKMEEASQNFRKTLNVIDTTMTAQLDYLANVCVGSAHQGSMHASVQNMALLDEANEMMREELLRIAAKANQRDEDVKKEEVKEYEEPEMEEQQPVKEEDEETL
;
A
#
# COMPACT_ATOMS: atom_id res chain seq x y z
N MET A 1 10.99 -16.11 -34.68
CA MET A 1 11.41 -14.90 -33.94
C MET A 1 10.21 -13.97 -33.87
N SER A 2 9.58 -13.85 -32.70
CA SER A 2 8.61 -12.80 -32.41
C SER A 2 8.98 -12.27 -31.03
N GLY A 3 9.53 -11.05 -31.00
CA GLY A 3 10.10 -10.42 -29.82
C GLY A 3 9.02 -9.76 -28.99
N TYR A 4 8.83 -10.25 -27.77
CA TYR A 4 8.06 -9.57 -26.75
C TYR A 4 8.95 -8.47 -26.15
N THR A 5 8.68 -7.21 -26.49
CA THR A 5 9.34 -6.07 -25.84
C THR A 5 8.53 -5.75 -24.58
N GLY A 6 9.18 -5.86 -23.43
CA GLY A 6 8.57 -5.67 -22.13
C GLY A 6 7.99 -4.26 -21.95
N PHE A 7 7.00 -4.16 -21.07
CA PHE A 7 6.45 -2.90 -20.61
C PHE A 7 7.56 -1.98 -20.06
N PRO A 8 7.59 -0.69 -20.42
CA PRO A 8 8.54 0.25 -19.84
C PRO A 8 8.21 0.45 -18.35
N SER A 9 9.07 -0.09 -17.49
CA SER A 9 9.05 0.20 -16.05
C SER A 9 9.45 1.65 -15.85
N SER A 10 8.46 2.54 -15.77
CA SER A 10 8.65 3.91 -15.33
C SER A 10 8.87 3.86 -13.83
N ALA A 11 10.14 3.75 -13.42
CA ALA A 11 10.59 3.93 -12.06
C ALA A 11 10.38 5.39 -11.65
N ALA A 12 9.12 5.75 -11.40
CA ALA A 12 8.79 6.92 -10.61
C ALA A 12 9.48 6.75 -9.25
N ASN A 13 10.26 7.75 -8.88
CA ASN A 13 11.03 7.84 -7.66
C ASN A 13 10.09 7.97 -6.45
N TYR A 14 9.42 6.86 -6.11
CA TYR A 14 8.63 6.77 -4.90
C TYR A 14 9.60 6.62 -3.73
N PRO A 15 9.51 7.47 -2.69
CA PRO A 15 10.24 7.22 -1.46
C PRO A 15 9.84 5.82 -0.98
N GLU A 16 10.82 4.92 -0.88
CA GLU A 16 10.58 3.60 -0.32
C GLU A 16 9.87 3.79 1.02
N PRO A 17 8.74 3.11 1.26
CA PRO A 17 8.08 3.18 2.55
C PRO A 17 9.10 2.79 3.61
N PRO A 18 9.24 3.56 4.71
CA PRO A 18 10.16 3.21 5.78
C PRO A 18 9.86 1.76 6.17
N SER A 19 10.83 0.87 5.96
CA SER A 19 10.60 -0.55 6.19
C SER A 19 10.15 -0.66 7.64
N GLY A 20 8.94 -1.18 7.89
CA GLY A 20 8.44 -1.33 9.27
C GLY A 20 9.40 -2.15 10.14
N ASN A 21 10.29 -2.90 9.49
CA ASN A 21 11.40 -3.62 10.08
C ASN A 21 12.48 -2.71 10.68
N ALA A 22 12.83 -1.56 10.07
CA ALA A 22 13.89 -0.69 10.58
C ALA A 22 13.53 0.00 11.90
N GLU A 23 12.28 0.48 12.05
CA GLU A 23 11.80 1.09 13.29
C GLU A 23 11.64 0.03 14.40
N LEU A 24 11.15 -1.17 14.06
CA LEU A 24 11.11 -2.29 15.00
C LEU A 24 12.51 -2.70 15.46
N GLN A 25 13.46 -2.82 14.52
CA GLN A 25 14.84 -3.18 14.82
C GLN A 25 15.48 -2.17 15.77
N LYS A 26 15.29 -0.88 15.51
CA LYS A 26 15.77 0.19 16.39
C LYS A 26 15.22 0.05 17.81
N ARG A 27 13.93 -0.30 17.96
CA ARG A 27 13.31 -0.50 19.27
C ARG A 27 13.86 -1.72 20.00
N LEU A 28 14.12 -2.81 19.28
CA LEU A 28 14.79 -3.98 19.83
C LEU A 28 16.21 -3.64 20.28
N ASP A 29 16.93 -2.83 19.51
CA ASP A 29 18.27 -2.35 19.86
C ASP A 29 18.23 -1.43 21.09
N ASP A 30 17.23 -0.56 21.19
CA ASP A 30 17.01 0.29 22.38
C ASP A 30 16.74 -0.56 23.63
N LEU A 31 15.97 -1.65 23.52
CA LEU A 31 15.74 -2.59 24.63
C LEU A 31 17.02 -3.35 25.02
N ASN A 32 17.81 -3.82 24.04
CA ASN A 32 19.10 -4.45 24.31
C ASN A 32 20.07 -3.48 25.03
N ASN A 33 20.02 -2.20 24.67
CA ASN A 33 20.78 -1.16 25.34
C ASN A 33 20.28 -0.92 26.78
N VAL A 34 18.96 -0.97 27.02
CA VAL A 34 18.40 -0.95 28.38
C VAL A 34 18.91 -2.12 29.22
N ASP A 35 18.91 -3.34 28.68
CA ASP A 35 19.44 -4.52 29.39
C ASP A 35 20.92 -4.35 29.75
N THR A 36 21.71 -3.82 28.82
CA THR A 36 23.13 -3.50 29.06
C THR A 36 23.28 -2.50 30.21
N LYS A 37 22.46 -1.44 30.22
CA LYS A 37 22.46 -0.42 31.29
C LYS A 37 22.01 -0.98 32.64
N ILE A 38 21.05 -1.89 32.67
CA ILE A 38 20.65 -2.59 33.90
C ILE A 38 21.84 -3.37 34.47
N ALA A 39 22.57 -4.11 33.63
CA ALA A 39 23.77 -4.81 34.06
C ALA A 39 24.86 -3.85 34.59
N GLU A 40 25.05 -2.70 33.96
CA GLU A 40 25.95 -1.64 34.45
C GLU A 40 25.54 -1.12 35.83
N VAL A 41 24.24 -0.86 36.04
CA VAL A 41 23.70 -0.40 37.33
C VAL A 41 23.94 -1.43 38.43
N ILE A 42 23.69 -2.71 38.16
CA ILE A 42 23.95 -3.81 39.10
C ILE A 42 25.43 -3.89 39.45
N LYS A 43 26.32 -3.82 38.45
CA LYS A 43 27.78 -3.82 38.67
C LYS A 43 28.23 -2.62 39.48
N CYS A 44 27.64 -1.44 39.25
CA CYS A 44 27.92 -0.23 40.01
C CYS A 44 27.53 -0.42 41.49
N ALA A 45 26.35 -0.97 41.75
CA ALA A 45 25.88 -1.29 43.10
C ALA A 45 26.81 -2.31 43.81
N GLN A 46 27.18 -3.41 43.13
CA GLN A 46 28.11 -4.40 43.66
C GLN A 46 29.47 -3.78 44.03
N THR A 47 29.98 -2.90 43.17
CA THR A 47 31.25 -2.19 43.42
C THR A 47 31.13 -1.27 44.63
N CYS A 48 30.05 -0.50 44.72
CA CYS A 48 29.81 0.38 45.88
C CYS A 48 29.74 -0.41 47.19
N ILE A 49 29.00 -1.52 47.21
CA ILE A 49 28.92 -2.40 48.39
C ILE A 49 30.30 -2.96 48.74
N SER A 50 31.06 -3.43 47.74
CA SER A 50 32.39 -4.01 47.95
C SER A 50 33.42 -2.99 48.46
N GLU A 51 33.34 -1.74 48.00
CA GLU A 51 34.20 -0.66 48.48
C GLU A 51 33.79 -0.18 49.88
N LEU A 52 32.48 -0.11 50.18
CA LEU A 52 32.00 0.21 51.52
C LEU A 52 32.37 -0.88 52.55
N ALA A 53 32.48 -2.13 52.12
CA ALA A 53 32.94 -3.23 52.96
C ALA A 53 34.46 -3.19 53.25
N LYS A 54 35.24 -2.40 52.48
CA LYS A 54 36.65 -2.16 52.78
C LYS A 54 36.73 -1.02 53.80
N ASP A 55 37.54 -1.20 54.83
CA ASP A 55 37.77 -0.22 55.93
C ASP A 55 38.48 1.09 55.48
N LYS A 56 38.45 1.41 54.18
CA LYS A 56 39.06 2.60 53.59
C LYS A 56 37.98 3.65 53.34
N GLN A 57 38.28 4.87 53.75
CA GLN A 57 37.42 6.02 53.51
C GLN A 57 37.33 6.32 52.01
N ILE A 58 36.18 6.02 51.39
CA ILE A 58 35.88 6.43 50.03
C ILE A 58 35.81 7.96 50.00
N SER A 59 36.52 8.59 49.06
CA SER A 59 36.46 10.03 48.86
C SER A 59 35.01 10.48 48.61
N ARG A 60 34.54 11.51 49.32
CA ARG A 60 33.21 12.11 49.14
C ARG A 60 32.90 12.38 47.66
N THR A 61 33.88 12.90 46.91
CA THR A 61 33.74 13.20 45.48
C THR A 61 33.39 11.97 44.65
N LYS A 62 34.08 10.84 44.88
CA LYS A 62 33.82 9.59 44.14
C LYS A 62 32.42 9.04 44.42
N MET A 63 31.95 9.20 45.65
CA MET A 63 30.61 8.76 46.04
C MET A 63 29.51 9.62 45.38
N GLU A 64 29.73 10.94 45.32
CA GLU A 64 28.85 11.88 44.63
C GLU A 64 28.74 11.55 43.13
N GLU A 65 29.88 11.33 42.47
CA GLU A 65 29.96 10.95 41.06
C GLU A 65 29.26 9.62 40.77
N ALA A 66 29.52 8.58 41.58
CA ALA A 66 28.87 7.28 41.46
C ALA A 66 27.35 7.39 41.62
N SER A 67 26.89 8.18 42.60
CA SER A 67 25.47 8.41 42.86
C SER A 67 24.79 9.19 41.72
N GLN A 68 25.46 10.19 41.14
CA GLN A 68 24.96 10.92 39.98
C GLN A 68 24.89 10.03 38.73
N ASN A 69 25.91 9.22 38.46
CA ASN A 69 25.91 8.31 37.32
C ASN A 69 24.83 7.24 37.46
N PHE A 70 24.67 6.66 38.65
CA PHE A 70 23.58 5.73 38.94
C PHE A 70 22.21 6.35 38.62
N ARG A 71 21.93 7.56 39.14
CA ARG A 71 20.67 8.27 38.86
C ARG A 71 20.46 8.55 37.37
N LYS A 72 21.51 8.98 36.65
CA LYS A 72 21.44 9.23 35.21
C LYS A 72 21.11 7.96 34.44
N THR A 73 21.80 6.85 34.74
CA THR A 73 21.55 5.58 34.06
C THR A 73 20.16 5.05 34.35
N LEU A 74 19.68 5.18 35.59
CA LEU A 74 18.33 4.75 35.99
C LEU A 74 17.25 5.57 35.29
N ASN A 75 17.45 6.89 35.17
CA ASN A 75 16.54 7.75 34.40
C ASN A 75 16.50 7.36 32.91
N VAL A 76 17.64 7.04 32.31
CA VAL A 76 17.67 6.54 30.91
C VAL A 76 16.93 5.21 30.77
N ILE A 77 17.09 4.28 31.72
CA ILE A 77 16.34 3.02 31.73
C ILE A 77 14.83 3.29 31.79
N ASP A 78 14.40 4.12 32.74
CA ASP A 78 12.98 4.42 33.00
C ASP A 78 12.31 5.13 31.81
N THR A 79 12.96 6.16 31.27
CA THR A 79 12.45 6.92 30.12
C THR A 79 12.36 6.06 28.86
N THR A 80 13.39 5.27 28.55
CA THR A 80 13.36 4.37 27.38
C THR A 80 12.31 3.28 27.55
N MET A 81 12.21 2.65 28.73
CA MET A 81 11.19 1.64 29.01
C MET A 81 9.78 2.20 28.89
N THR A 82 9.53 3.39 29.44
CA THR A 82 8.24 4.08 29.33
C THR A 82 7.90 4.34 27.85
N ALA A 83 8.84 4.84 27.06
CA ALA A 83 8.62 5.07 25.63
C ALA A 83 8.32 3.78 24.84
N GLN A 84 8.92 2.64 25.22
CA GLN A 84 8.59 1.35 24.60
C GLN A 84 7.21 0.82 25.05
N LEU A 85 6.84 1.01 26.32
CA LEU A 85 5.51 0.67 26.82
C LEU A 85 4.42 1.52 26.18
N ASP A 86 4.65 2.83 26.01
CA ASP A 86 3.74 3.73 25.31
C ASP A 86 3.58 3.33 23.84
N TYR A 87 4.68 2.95 23.19
CA TYR A 87 4.62 2.41 21.83
C TYR A 87 3.82 1.12 21.76
N LEU A 88 4.05 0.18 22.68
CA LEU A 88 3.30 -1.07 22.75
C LEU A 88 1.80 -0.77 23.00
N ALA A 89 1.48 0.17 23.87
CA ALA A 89 0.11 0.61 24.09
C ALA A 89 -0.52 1.17 22.81
N ASN A 90 0.18 2.03 22.08
CA ASN A 90 -0.36 2.68 20.90
C ASN A 90 -0.43 1.77 19.66
N VAL A 91 0.54 0.87 19.49
CA VAL A 91 0.64 0.02 18.29
C VAL A 91 0.03 -1.36 18.51
N CYS A 92 0.02 -1.89 19.73
CA CYS A 92 -0.52 -3.23 20.03
C CYS A 92 -1.91 -3.21 20.68
N VAL A 93 -2.41 -2.08 21.20
CA VAL A 93 -3.78 -1.99 21.77
C VAL A 93 -4.78 -1.38 20.78
N GLY A 94 -4.33 -0.57 19.81
CA GLY A 94 -5.17 0.03 18.77
C GLY A 94 -5.18 -0.72 17.43
N SER A 95 -4.19 -1.58 17.19
CA SER A 95 -4.17 -2.41 15.99
C SER A 95 -4.84 -3.74 16.32
N ALA A 96 -6.12 -3.84 16.01
CA ALA A 96 -6.49 -5.01 15.25
C ALA A 96 -5.51 -5.03 14.07
N HIS A 97 -4.45 -5.83 14.23
CA HIS A 97 -3.96 -6.66 13.16
C HIS A 97 -2.97 -6.00 12.15
N GLN A 98 -1.64 -6.04 12.43
CA GLN A 98 -0.59 -5.62 11.48
C GLN A 98 0.13 -6.76 10.72
N GLY A 99 -0.17 -8.04 10.99
CA GLY A 99 0.53 -9.19 10.35
C GLY A 99 -0.11 -9.78 9.09
N SER A 100 -1.43 -9.70 8.96
CA SER A 100 -2.30 -10.18 7.86
C SER A 100 -3.34 -9.17 7.26
N MET A 101 -3.39 -7.86 7.62
CA MET A 101 -4.56 -6.94 7.45
C MET A 101 -4.12 -5.91 6.48
N HIS A 102 -2.89 -5.44 6.63
CA HIS A 102 -2.21 -4.77 5.55
C HIS A 102 -2.25 -5.63 4.27
N ALA A 103 -1.87 -6.91 4.37
CA ALA A 103 -2.01 -7.85 3.26
C ALA A 103 -3.47 -8.06 2.84
N SER A 104 -4.41 -8.27 3.78
CA SER A 104 -5.84 -8.44 3.44
C SER A 104 -6.47 -7.20 2.82
N VAL A 105 -6.13 -6.00 3.26
CA VAL A 105 -6.65 -4.71 2.78
C VAL A 105 -6.05 -4.39 1.42
N GLN A 106 -4.75 -4.63 1.22
CA GLN A 106 -4.12 -4.53 -0.10
C GLN A 106 -4.74 -5.54 -1.08
N ASN A 107 -4.95 -6.78 -0.64
CA ASN A 107 -5.59 -7.80 -1.45
C ASN A 107 -7.06 -7.45 -1.76
N MET A 108 -7.79 -6.85 -0.82
CA MET A 108 -9.14 -6.32 -1.04
C MET A 108 -9.13 -5.17 -2.06
N ALA A 109 -8.21 -4.22 -1.95
CA ALA A 109 -8.10 -3.11 -2.90
C ALA A 109 -7.81 -3.60 -4.33
N LEU A 110 -6.91 -4.58 -4.48
CA LEU A 110 -6.62 -5.21 -5.78
C LEU A 110 -7.82 -6.00 -6.32
N LEU A 111 -8.57 -6.70 -5.45
CA LEU A 111 -9.80 -7.39 -5.82
C LEU A 111 -10.89 -6.41 -6.29
N ASP A 112 -11.04 -5.28 -5.60
CA ASP A 112 -12.01 -4.25 -5.98
C ASP A 112 -11.67 -3.63 -7.33
N GLU A 113 -10.39 -3.33 -7.58
CA GLU A 113 -9.93 -2.84 -8.89
C GLU A 113 -10.14 -3.88 -10.00
N ALA A 114 -9.83 -5.15 -9.74
CA ALA A 114 -10.07 -6.23 -10.68
C ALA A 114 -11.56 -6.45 -10.98
N ASN A 115 -12.43 -6.32 -9.97
CA ASN A 115 -13.88 -6.40 -10.15
C ASN A 115 -14.40 -5.24 -11.01
N GLU A 116 -13.88 -4.04 -10.83
CA GLU A 116 -14.28 -2.89 -11.62
C GLU A 116 -13.85 -3.04 -13.08
N MET A 117 -12.60 -3.43 -13.34
CA MET A 117 -12.14 -3.75 -14.70
C MET A 117 -12.99 -4.83 -15.38
N MET A 118 -13.39 -5.87 -14.64
CA MET A 118 -14.25 -6.93 -15.16
C MET A 118 -15.66 -6.42 -15.50
N ARG A 119 -16.23 -5.57 -14.64
CA ARG A 119 -17.52 -4.94 -14.91
C ARG A 119 -17.49 -4.07 -16.16
N GLU A 120 -16.44 -3.27 -16.32
CA GLU A 120 -16.25 -2.44 -17.51
C GLU A 120 -16.19 -3.27 -18.79
N GLU A 121 -15.44 -4.37 -18.79
CA GLU A 121 -15.35 -5.26 -19.96
C GLU A 121 -16.66 -6.01 -20.23
N LEU A 122 -17.41 -6.41 -19.19
CA LEU A 122 -18.75 -6.99 -19.38
C LEU A 122 -19.72 -5.98 -20.02
N LEU A 123 -19.71 -4.72 -19.56
CA LEU A 123 -20.51 -3.64 -20.18
C LEU A 123 -20.10 -3.41 -21.63
N ARG A 124 -18.80 -3.45 -21.92
CA ARG A 124 -18.27 -3.30 -23.28
C ARG A 124 -18.71 -4.44 -24.20
N ILE A 125 -18.67 -5.69 -23.72
CA ILE A 125 -19.13 -6.85 -24.49
C ILE A 125 -20.64 -6.79 -24.71
N ALA A 126 -21.42 -6.44 -23.69
CA ALA A 126 -22.87 -6.28 -23.81
C ALA A 126 -23.23 -5.19 -24.83
N ALA A 127 -22.53 -4.05 -24.81
CA ALA A 127 -22.73 -2.98 -25.80
C ALA A 127 -22.39 -3.45 -27.22
N LYS A 128 -21.31 -4.21 -27.41
CA LYS A 128 -20.94 -4.79 -28.71
C LYS A 128 -21.95 -5.83 -29.20
N ALA A 129 -22.52 -6.63 -28.31
CA ALA A 129 -23.55 -7.61 -28.67
C ALA A 129 -24.84 -6.92 -29.13
N ASN A 130 -25.29 -5.90 -28.39
CA ASN A 130 -26.44 -5.08 -28.80
C ASN A 130 -26.21 -4.36 -30.14
N GLN A 131 -24.99 -3.86 -30.38
CA GLN A 131 -24.66 -3.23 -31.66
C GLN A 131 -24.71 -4.24 -32.82
N ARG A 132 -24.20 -5.46 -32.62
CA ARG A 132 -24.30 -6.53 -33.64
C ARG A 132 -25.76 -6.91 -33.94
N ASP A 133 -26.62 -7.01 -32.92
CA ASP A 133 -28.04 -7.29 -33.14
C ASP A 133 -28.74 -6.16 -33.92
N GLU A 134 -28.36 -4.91 -33.68
CA GLU A 134 -28.88 -3.76 -34.43
C GLU A 134 -28.31 -3.66 -35.86
N ASP A 135 -27.06 -4.05 -36.06
CA ASP A 135 -26.42 -4.10 -37.39
C ASP A 135 -27.00 -5.25 -38.23
N VAL A 136 -27.27 -6.42 -37.63
CA VAL A 136 -27.95 -7.56 -38.29
C VAL A 136 -29.38 -7.19 -38.70
N LYS A 137 -30.14 -6.50 -37.84
CA LYS A 137 -31.49 -6.00 -38.22
C LYS A 137 -31.45 -4.98 -39.36
N LYS A 138 -30.43 -4.13 -39.42
CA LYS A 138 -30.28 -3.14 -40.51
C LYS A 138 -29.85 -3.79 -41.83
N GLU A 139 -29.06 -4.85 -41.78
CA GLU A 139 -28.72 -5.65 -42.96
C GLU A 139 -29.94 -6.43 -43.48
N GLU A 140 -30.75 -7.03 -42.59
CA GLU A 140 -32.01 -7.67 -42.99
C GLU A 140 -32.99 -6.66 -43.62
N VAL A 141 -33.11 -5.43 -43.09
CA VAL A 141 -34.02 -4.41 -43.66
C VAL A 141 -33.57 -3.93 -45.05
N LYS A 142 -32.26 -3.89 -45.33
CA LYS A 142 -31.73 -3.52 -46.66
C LYS A 142 -31.91 -4.59 -47.73
N GLU A 143 -32.04 -5.86 -47.33
CA GLU A 143 -32.23 -6.97 -48.29
C GLU A 143 -33.65 -6.99 -48.89
N TYR A 144 -34.63 -6.33 -48.26
CA TYR A 144 -36.03 -6.27 -48.72
C TYR A 144 -36.46 -4.90 -49.29
N GLU A 145 -35.55 -3.94 -49.50
CA GLU A 145 -35.88 -2.71 -50.24
C GLU A 145 -35.92 -3.03 -51.76
N GLU A 146 -37.13 -3.25 -52.30
CA GLU A 146 -37.39 -3.40 -53.74
C GLU A 146 -36.93 -2.14 -54.51
N PRO A 147 -36.25 -2.27 -55.66
CA PRO A 147 -35.87 -1.12 -56.46
C PRO A 147 -37.10 -0.43 -57.06
N GLU A 148 -37.24 0.88 -56.83
CA GLU A 148 -38.22 1.74 -57.49
C GLU A 148 -38.10 1.59 -59.03
N MET A 149 -39.17 1.15 -59.69
CA MET A 149 -39.24 1.17 -61.14
C MET A 149 -39.39 2.63 -61.62
N GLU A 150 -38.38 3.14 -62.32
CA GLU A 150 -38.47 4.43 -63.02
C GLU A 150 -39.62 4.40 -64.03
N GLU A 151 -40.63 5.23 -63.77
CA GLU A 151 -41.80 5.43 -64.62
C GLU A 151 -41.39 6.20 -65.89
N GLN A 152 -41.32 5.52 -67.03
CA GLN A 152 -41.11 6.17 -68.33
C GLN A 152 -42.35 7.01 -68.70
N GLN A 153 -42.17 8.33 -68.78
CA GLN A 153 -43.21 9.25 -69.25
C GLN A 153 -43.53 9.06 -70.75
N PRO A 154 -44.80 9.21 -71.16
CA PRO A 154 -45.24 8.96 -72.53
C PRO A 154 -44.78 10.06 -73.50
N VAL A 155 -44.26 9.64 -74.65
CA VAL A 155 -44.03 10.50 -75.82
C VAL A 155 -45.39 10.87 -76.41
N LYS A 156 -45.69 12.16 -76.48
CA LYS A 156 -46.91 12.71 -77.08
C LYS A 156 -46.84 12.60 -78.61
N GLU A 157 -47.92 12.05 -79.18
CA GLU A 157 -48.29 12.16 -80.58
C GLU A 157 -48.56 13.64 -80.91
N GLU A 158 -48.03 14.11 -82.04
CA GLU A 158 -48.60 15.25 -82.76
C GLU A 158 -48.95 14.77 -84.17
N ASP A 159 -50.25 14.80 -84.43
CA ASP A 159 -50.90 14.62 -85.73
C ASP A 159 -50.38 15.65 -86.74
N GLU A 160 -50.23 15.25 -88.01
CA GLU A 160 -50.82 16.07 -89.07
C GLU A 160 -51.14 15.25 -90.34
N GLU A 161 -52.29 15.60 -90.88
CA GLU A 161 -53.12 14.96 -91.91
C GLU A 161 -52.54 15.00 -93.34
N THR A 162 -53.33 14.38 -94.23
CA THR A 162 -53.49 14.60 -95.69
C THR A 162 -52.74 13.60 -96.60
N LEU A 163 -53.36 12.93 -97.58
CA LEU A 163 -54.73 12.93 -98.12
C LEU A 163 -54.96 11.59 -98.83
#